data_AF-A0A0A2J906-F1
#
_entry.id   AF-A0A0A2J906-F1
#
_cell.length_a   1.000
_cell.length_b   1.000
_cell.length_c   1.000
_cell.angle_alpha   90.00
_cell.angle_beta   90.00
_cell.angle_gamma   90.00
#
_symmetry.space_group_name_H-M   'P 1'
#
loop_
_entity.id
_entity.type
_entity.pdbx_description
1 polymer ?
#
loop_
_entity_poly.entity_id
_entity_poly.type
_entity_poly.pdbx_seq_one_letter_code
_entity_poly.pdbx_strand_id
1 'polypeptide(L)'
;MLCLSAIAVPVFLDTDDTSSHLVRQWARTYYYGHIILPAMCIATCGLYGYITLNKRAANRKHWPTYAAAGVTTLAMVPFTWVLMTPTNNTLFGLEKASSETAEDLGAVRRLVVTWSWLHVTRSLFPLLGAIVGFRGLLHDLGV
;
A
#
# COMPACT_ATOMS: atom_id res chain seq x y z
N MET A 1 4.47 -2.48 2.83
CA MET A 1 5.06 -1.50 1.88
C MET A 1 5.62 -0.36 2.66
N LEU A 2 4.84 0.21 3.58
CA LEU A 2 5.31 1.25 4.48
C LEU A 2 6.71 0.98 5.06
N CYS A 3 6.97 -0.19 5.65
CA CYS A 3 8.31 -0.48 6.21
C CYS A 3 9.42 -0.51 5.15
N LEU A 4 9.15 -1.10 3.98
CA LEU A 4 10.10 -1.16 2.86
C LEU A 4 10.40 0.24 2.33
N SER A 5 9.38 1.06 2.05
CA SER A 5 9.56 2.42 1.54
C SER A 5 10.10 3.39 2.60
N ALA A 6 9.71 3.26 3.86
CA ALA A 6 10.14 4.14 4.95
C ALA A 6 11.64 4.01 5.25
N ILE A 7 12.21 2.82 5.03
CA ILE A 7 13.65 2.60 5.19
C ILE A 7 14.39 2.86 3.87
N ALA A 8 13.89 2.31 2.76
CA ALA A 8 14.62 2.33 1.51
C ALA A 8 14.62 3.71 0.83
N VAL A 9 13.51 4.45 0.85
CA VAL A 9 13.43 5.75 0.17
C VAL A 9 14.43 6.78 0.74
N PRO A 10 14.56 6.98 2.07
CA PRO A 10 15.59 7.87 2.60
C PRO A 10 17.00 7.47 2.19
N VAL A 11 17.30 6.16 2.17
CA VAL A 11 18.61 5.66 1.71
C VAL A 11 18.85 6.04 0.26
N PHE A 12 17.89 5.79 -0.64
CA PHE A 12 18.03 6.13 -2.06
C PHE A 12 18.27 7.62 -2.28
N LEU A 13 17.51 8.47 -1.56
CA LEU A 13 17.61 9.92 -1.68
C LEU A 13 18.96 10.46 -1.17
N ASP A 14 19.59 9.75 -0.23
CA ASP A 14 20.89 10.10 0.34
C ASP A 14 22.06 9.56 -0.50
N THR A 15 21.94 8.35 -1.04
CA THR A 15 23.05 7.65 -1.71
C THR A 15 23.07 7.80 -3.23
N ASP A 16 21.97 8.16 -3.88
CA ASP A 16 21.90 8.21 -5.34
C ASP A 16 22.28 9.58 -5.92
N ASP A 17 23.37 9.58 -6.69
CA ASP A 17 23.90 10.74 -7.41
C ASP A 17 23.39 10.84 -8.86
N THR A 18 22.68 9.82 -9.36
CA THR A 18 22.16 9.80 -10.74
C THR A 18 20.68 9.44 -10.76
N SER A 19 19.94 10.08 -11.67
CA SER A 19 18.49 9.88 -11.83
C SER A 19 18.15 8.46 -12.26
N SER A 20 18.96 7.87 -13.14
CA SER A 20 18.80 6.49 -13.61
C SER A 20 18.92 5.46 -12.48
N HIS A 21 19.92 5.61 -11.61
CA HIS A 21 20.10 4.71 -10.49
C HIS A 21 18.96 4.82 -9.48
N LEU A 22 18.56 6.04 -9.13
CA LEU A 22 17.44 6.31 -8.21
C LEU A 22 16.12 5.69 -8.68
N VAL A 23 15.77 5.89 -9.94
CA VAL A 23 14.53 5.33 -10.50
C VAL A 23 14.59 3.80 -10.60
N ARG A 24 15.76 3.22 -10.85
CA ARG A 24 15.95 1.76 -10.87
C ARG A 24 15.82 1.15 -9.47
N GLN A 25 16.38 1.79 -8.45
CA GLN A 25 16.22 1.38 -7.04
C GLN A 25 14.76 1.47 -6.59
N TRP A 26 14.08 2.57 -6.94
CA TRP A 26 12.64 2.70 -6.75
C TRP A 26 11.86 1.56 -7.43
N ALA A 27 12.14 1.27 -8.70
CA ALA A 27 11.44 0.24 -9.47
C ALA A 27 11.60 -1.15 -8.84
N ARG A 28 12.80 -1.46 -8.31
CA ARG A 28 13.03 -2.71 -7.56
C ARG A 28 12.27 -2.76 -6.25
N THR A 29 12.19 -1.65 -5.52
CA THR A 29 11.39 -1.56 -4.29
C THR A 29 9.91 -1.77 -4.57
N TYR A 30 9.39 -1.14 -5.64
CA TYR A 30 8.03 -1.42 -6.12
C TYR A 30 7.85 -2.89 -6.51
N TYR A 31 8.83 -3.47 -7.21
CA TYR A 31 8.79 -4.86 -7.68
C TYR A 31 8.57 -5.84 -6.52
N TYR A 32 9.38 -5.79 -5.47
CA TYR A 32 9.15 -6.66 -4.31
C TYR A 32 7.82 -6.38 -3.63
N GLY A 33 7.37 -5.14 -3.69
CA GLY A 33 6.18 -4.73 -2.98
C GLY A 33 4.84 -5.10 -3.58
N HIS A 34 4.73 -5.00 -4.90
CA HIS A 34 3.50 -5.37 -5.60
C HIS A 34 3.32 -6.90 -5.65
N ILE A 35 4.36 -7.70 -5.40
CA ILE A 35 4.25 -9.17 -5.34
C ILE A 35 3.65 -9.62 -4.00
N ILE A 36 4.24 -9.18 -2.89
CA ILE A 36 3.92 -9.77 -1.57
C ILE A 36 2.60 -9.22 -1.00
N LEU A 37 2.36 -7.91 -1.15
CA LEU A 37 1.29 -7.27 -0.38
C LEU A 37 -0.14 -7.46 -0.89
N PRO A 38 -0.41 -7.55 -2.20
CA PRO A 38 -1.76 -7.86 -2.66
C PRO A 38 -2.25 -9.19 -2.11
N ALA A 39 -1.38 -10.20 -2.06
CA ALA A 39 -1.69 -11.49 -1.45
C ALA A 39 -2.10 -11.36 0.02
N MET A 40 -1.34 -10.60 0.82
CA MET A 40 -1.69 -10.33 2.23
C MET A 40 -3.03 -9.60 2.37
N CYS A 41 -3.33 -8.65 1.49
CA CYS A 41 -4.61 -7.93 1.51
C CYS A 41 -5.78 -8.86 1.16
N ILE A 42 -5.64 -9.70 0.13
CA ILE A 42 -6.66 -10.67 -0.26
C ILE A 42 -6.92 -11.65 0.88
N ALA A 43 -5.86 -12.19 1.50
CA ALA A 43 -5.98 -13.09 2.64
C ALA A 43 -6.71 -12.43 3.81
N THR A 44 -6.31 -11.22 4.20
CA THR A 44 -6.92 -10.47 5.32
C THR A 44 -8.39 -10.14 5.04
N CYS A 45 -8.70 -9.67 3.82
CA CYS A 45 -10.08 -9.41 3.42
C CYS A 45 -10.92 -10.71 3.41
N GLY A 46 -10.33 -11.82 2.96
CA GLY A 46 -10.98 -13.13 2.98
C GLY A 46 -11.35 -13.57 4.39
N LEU A 47 -10.47 -13.35 5.37
CA LEU A 47 -10.74 -13.61 6.78
C LEU A 47 -11.89 -12.75 7.31
N TYR A 48 -11.90 -11.44 7.03
CA TYR A 48 -13.02 -10.57 7.41
C TYR A 48 -14.33 -10.99 6.76
N GLY A 49 -14.29 -11.38 5.48
CA GLY A 49 -15.45 -11.91 4.76
C GLY A 49 -15.99 -13.19 5.39
N TYR A 50 -15.10 -14.14 5.72
CA TYR A 50 -15.46 -15.39 6.40
C TYR A 50 -16.13 -15.13 7.76
N ILE A 51 -15.55 -14.28 8.61
CA ILE A 51 -16.12 -13.93 9.92
C ILE A 51 -17.48 -13.26 9.75
N THR A 52 -17.60 -12.35 8.78
CA THR A 52 -18.85 -11.64 8.44
C THR A 52 -19.95 -12.63 8.07
N LEU A 53 -19.67 -13.55 7.15
CA LEU A 53 -20.64 -14.55 6.69
C LEU A 53 -21.04 -15.50 7.83
N ASN A 54 -20.07 -15.98 8.61
CA ASN A 54 -20.34 -16.88 9.74
C ASN A 54 -21.22 -16.22 10.81
N LYS A 55 -20.90 -14.97 11.20
CA LYS A 55 -21.70 -14.22 12.18
C LYS A 55 -23.09 -13.88 11.66
N ARG A 56 -23.21 -13.55 10.38
CA ARG A 56 -24.50 -13.30 9.73
C ARG A 56 -25.36 -14.57 9.72
N ALA A 57 -24.79 -15.72 9.38
CA ALA A 57 -25.48 -17.01 9.42
C ALA A 57 -25.93 -17.40 10.85
N ALA A 58 -25.14 -17.04 11.86
CA ALA A 58 -25.47 -17.25 13.27
C ALA A 58 -26.36 -16.14 13.89
N ASN A 59 -26.95 -15.24 13.09
CA ASN A 59 -27.79 -14.11 13.55
C ASN A 59 -27.13 -13.22 14.62
N ARG A 60 -25.80 -13.09 14.61
CA ARG A 60 -25.05 -12.24 15.56
C ARG A 60 -25.04 -10.79 15.08
N LYS A 61 -25.51 -9.86 15.91
CA LYS A 61 -25.68 -8.43 15.55
C LYS A 61 -24.40 -7.69 15.16
N HIS A 62 -23.22 -8.17 15.56
CA HIS A 62 -21.92 -7.49 15.36
C HIS A 62 -21.20 -7.86 14.05
N TRP A 63 -21.84 -8.58 13.12
CA TRP A 63 -21.26 -8.86 11.80
C TRP A 63 -20.88 -7.60 10.99
N PRO A 64 -21.59 -6.44 11.07
CA PRO A 64 -21.27 -5.28 10.24
C PRO A 64 -19.88 -4.69 10.52
N THR A 65 -19.36 -4.86 11.74
CA THR A 65 -18.01 -4.37 12.12
C THR A 65 -16.91 -5.08 11.33
N TYR A 66 -17.04 -6.39 11.12
CA TYR A 66 -16.09 -7.16 10.31
C TYR A 66 -16.24 -6.86 8.81
N ALA A 67 -17.47 -6.62 8.34
CA ALA A 67 -17.71 -6.15 6.98
C ALA A 67 -17.03 -4.79 6.74
N ALA A 68 -17.18 -3.85 7.69
CA ALA A 68 -16.53 -2.56 7.65
C ALA A 68 -15.00 -2.70 7.65
N ALA A 69 -14.43 -3.55 8.50
CA ALA A 69 -12.99 -3.84 8.51
C ALA A 69 -12.47 -4.33 7.15
N GLY A 70 -13.21 -5.25 6.51
CA GLY A 70 -12.92 -5.73 5.16
C GLY A 70 -12.99 -4.64 4.10
N VAL A 71 -14.07 -3.86 4.09
CA VAL A 71 -14.26 -2.75 3.14
C VAL A 71 -13.17 -1.67 3.30
N THR A 72 -12.86 -1.27 4.53
CA THR A 72 -11.79 -0.29 4.80
C THR A 72 -10.44 -0.81 4.33
N THR A 73 -10.15 -2.10 4.53
CA THR A 73 -8.93 -2.74 4.02
C THR A 73 -8.87 -2.71 2.49
N LEU A 74 -9.97 -3.08 1.82
CA LEU A 74 -10.07 -3.10 0.35
C LEU A 74 -10.05 -1.71 -0.28
N ALA A 75 -10.47 -0.66 0.44
CA ALA A 75 -10.49 0.71 -0.07
C ALA A 75 -9.10 1.23 -0.49
N MET A 76 -8.01 0.57 -0.06
CA MET A 76 -6.67 0.87 -0.57
C MET A 76 -6.53 0.59 -2.09
N VAL A 77 -7.33 -0.31 -2.66
CA VAL A 77 -7.27 -0.70 -4.08
C VAL A 77 -7.71 0.45 -4.99
N PRO A 78 -8.93 1.02 -4.85
CA PRO A 78 -9.31 2.18 -5.66
C PRO A 78 -8.40 3.39 -5.40
N PHE A 79 -7.91 3.59 -4.17
CA PHE A 79 -6.88 4.61 -3.89
C PHE A 79 -5.63 4.41 -4.76
N THR A 80 -5.15 3.17 -4.87
CA THR A 80 -3.97 2.85 -5.67
C THR A 80 -4.22 3.16 -7.15
N TRP A 81 -5.36 2.71 -7.69
CA TRP A 81 -5.65 2.89 -9.11
C TRP A 81 -5.86 4.35 -9.50
N VAL A 82 -6.52 5.14 -8.65
CA VAL A 82 -6.86 6.53 -8.99
C VAL A 82 -5.71 7.47 -8.67
N LEU A 83 -5.07 7.34 -7.51
CA LEU A 83 -4.12 8.34 -7.02
C LEU A 83 -2.66 7.95 -7.20
N MET A 84 -2.33 6.65 -7.22
CA MET A 84 -0.93 6.21 -7.35
C MET A 84 -0.52 5.90 -8.78
N THR A 85 -1.44 5.43 -9.63
CA THR A 85 -1.15 5.05 -11.02
C THR A 85 -0.43 6.13 -11.82
N PRO A 86 -0.81 7.43 -11.77
CA PRO A 86 -0.12 8.46 -12.54
C PRO A 86 1.37 8.56 -12.16
N THR A 87 1.66 8.65 -10.86
CA THR A 87 3.04 8.74 -10.35
C THR A 87 3.84 7.48 -10.70
N ASN A 88 3.24 6.29 -10.55
CA ASN A 88 3.88 5.03 -10.91
C ASN A 88 4.22 4.99 -12.41
N ASN A 89 3.29 5.38 -13.28
CA ASN A 89 3.48 5.37 -14.72
C ASN A 89 4.60 6.32 -15.15
N THR A 90 4.67 7.52 -14.55
CA THR A 90 5.77 8.46 -14.80
C THR A 90 7.11 7.86 -14.40
N LEU A 91 7.23 7.30 -13.18
CA LEU A 91 8.47 6.70 -12.71
C LEU A 91 8.89 5.47 -13.54
N PHE A 92 7.94 4.64 -13.99
CA PHE A 92 8.23 3.54 -14.93
C PHE A 92 8.60 4.02 -16.33
N GLY A 93 8.03 5.13 -16.80
CA GLY A 93 8.44 5.76 -18.06
C GLY A 93 9.89 6.22 -18.00
N LEU A 94 10.27 6.89 -16.90
CA LEU A 94 11.63 7.33 -16.64
C LEU A 94 12.59 6.15 -16.49
N GLU A 95 12.17 5.04 -15.88
CA GLU A 95 13.00 3.83 -15.76
C GLU A 95 13.39 3.26 -17.13
N LYS A 96 12.43 3.20 -18.05
CA LYS A 96 12.67 2.76 -19.42
C LYS A 96 13.55 3.72 -20.20
N ALA A 97 13.32 5.03 -20.06
CA ALA A 97 14.07 6.08 -20.75
C ALA A 97 15.49 6.32 -20.17
N SER A 98 15.75 5.90 -18.94
CA SER A 98 17.02 6.12 -18.23
C SER A 98 18.25 5.47 -18.88
N SER A 99 18.04 4.63 -19.90
CA SER A 99 19.10 4.07 -20.75
C SER A 99 19.55 5.02 -21.87
N GLU A 100 18.76 6.06 -22.16
CA GLU A 100 18.87 6.86 -23.38
C GLU A 100 19.11 8.36 -23.12
N THR A 101 18.64 8.93 -22.00
CA THR A 101 18.76 10.37 -21.70
C THR A 101 19.07 10.65 -20.22
N ALA A 102 19.89 11.67 -19.96
CA ALA A 102 20.15 12.17 -18.62
C ALA A 102 18.95 12.99 -18.12
N GLU A 103 18.12 12.37 -17.28
CA GLU A 103 16.95 13.00 -16.65
C GLU A 103 17.35 13.89 -15.46
N ASP A 104 16.61 14.96 -15.19
CA ASP A 104 16.83 15.83 -14.02
C ASP A 104 16.64 15.04 -12.70
N LEU A 105 17.73 14.82 -11.98
CA LEU A 105 17.73 14.16 -10.68
C LEU A 105 16.79 14.84 -9.68
N GLY A 106 16.68 16.17 -9.71
CA GLY A 106 15.78 16.91 -8.83
C GLY A 106 14.31 16.57 -9.05
N ALA A 107 13.88 16.46 -10.32
CA ALA A 107 12.54 16.02 -10.69
C ALA A 107 12.27 14.57 -10.26
N VAL A 108 13.22 13.67 -10.48
CA VAL A 108 13.08 12.26 -10.06
C VAL A 108 12.95 12.13 -8.54
N ARG A 109 13.78 12.84 -7.77
CA ARG A 109 13.70 12.87 -6.30
C ARG A 109 12.31 13.32 -5.82
N ARG A 110 11.74 14.38 -6.41
CA ARG A 110 10.38 14.85 -6.07
C ARG A 110 9.30 13.80 -6.35
N LEU A 111 9.42 13.06 -7.45
CA LEU A 111 8.48 11.98 -7.78
C LEU A 111 8.59 10.83 -6.78
N VAL A 112 9.81 10.40 -6.41
CA VAL A 112 10.01 9.34 -5.41
C VAL A 112 9.49 9.75 -4.03
N VAL A 113 9.69 11.01 -3.62
CA VAL A 113 9.10 11.54 -2.37
C VAL A 113 7.58 11.54 -2.42
N THR A 114 6.99 12.02 -3.51
CA THR A 114 5.52 11.99 -3.72
C THR A 114 4.98 10.57 -3.65
N TRP A 115 5.64 9.63 -4.32
CA TRP A 115 5.31 8.22 -4.29
C TRP A 115 5.36 7.64 -2.86
N SER A 116 6.39 8.01 -2.09
CA SER A 116 6.54 7.57 -0.70
C SER A 116 5.37 8.03 0.17
N TRP A 117 4.97 9.30 0.06
CA TRP A 117 3.80 9.83 0.79
C TRP A 117 2.49 9.14 0.39
N LEU A 118 2.28 8.89 -0.91
CA LEU A 118 1.13 8.11 -1.36
C LEU A 118 1.11 6.69 -0.76
N HIS A 119 2.27 6.06 -0.60
CA HIS A 119 2.38 4.76 0.05
C HIS A 119 2.08 4.80 1.55
N VAL A 120 2.44 5.88 2.25
CA VAL A 120 2.03 6.12 3.64
C VAL A 120 0.51 6.15 3.72
N THR A 121 -0.14 7.00 2.94
CA THR A 121 -1.60 7.11 2.89
C THR A 121 -2.27 5.78 2.54
N ARG A 122 -1.76 5.07 1.52
CA ARG A 122 -2.26 3.74 1.16
C ARG A 122 -2.19 2.74 2.32
N SER A 123 -1.15 2.84 3.15
CA SER A 123 -0.94 1.90 4.26
C SER A 123 -1.86 2.18 5.47
N LEU A 124 -2.50 3.36 5.53
CA LEU A 124 -3.49 3.67 6.57
C LEU A 124 -4.77 2.84 6.42
N PHE A 125 -5.18 2.50 5.20
CA PHE A 125 -6.38 1.70 4.95
C PHE A 125 -6.36 0.32 5.63
N PRO A 126 -5.38 -0.57 5.39
CA PRO A 126 -5.32 -1.86 6.08
C PRO A 126 -5.09 -1.69 7.59
N LEU A 127 -4.38 -0.65 8.04
CA LEU A 127 -4.20 -0.36 9.46
C LEU A 127 -5.53 -0.02 10.15
N LEU A 128 -6.32 0.88 9.55
CA LEU A 128 -7.64 1.24 10.05
C LEU A 128 -8.59 0.03 10.01
N GLY A 129 -8.54 -0.77 8.94
CA GLY A 129 -9.27 -2.03 8.86
C GLY A 129 -8.92 -2.99 10.00
N ALA A 130 -7.63 -3.12 10.33
CA ALA A 130 -7.16 -3.90 11.49
C ALA A 130 -7.69 -3.37 12.82
N ILE A 131 -7.67 -2.05 13.04
CA ILE A 131 -8.22 -1.43 14.27
C ILE A 131 -9.73 -1.72 14.38
N VAL A 132 -10.49 -1.58 13.30
CA VAL A 132 -11.93 -1.85 13.28
C VAL A 132 -12.21 -3.33 13.57
N GLY A 133 -11.49 -4.25 12.92
CA GLY A 133 -11.62 -5.69 13.14
C GLY A 133 -11.26 -6.10 14.57
N PHE A 134 -10.19 -5.52 15.13
CA PHE A 134 -9.76 -5.75 16.50
C PHE A 134 -10.79 -5.26 17.53
N ARG A 135 -11.41 -4.10 17.31
CA ARG A 135 -12.53 -3.63 18.14
C ARG A 135 -13.72 -4.59 18.12
N GLY A 136 -14.03 -5.17 16.95
CA GLY A 136 -15.05 -6.21 16.84
C GLY A 136 -14.71 -7.44 17.68
N LEU A 137 -13.43 -7.86 17.64
CA LEU A 137 -12.94 -8.99 18.44
C LEU A 137 -13.02 -8.71 19.96
N LEU A 138 -12.59 -7.55 20.42
CA LEU A 138 -12.70 -7.18 21.84
C LEU A 138 -14.15 -7.22 22.32
N HIS A 139 -15.07 -6.66 21.52
CA HIS A 139 -16.49 -6.73 21.82
C HIS A 139 -17.02 -8.17 21.90
N ASP A 140 -16.57 -9.06 21.01
CA ASP A 140 -16.94 -10.48 21.09
C ASP A 140 -16.41 -11.18 22.36
N LEU A 141 -15.26 -10.73 22.87
CA LEU A 141 -14.63 -11.25 24.08
C LEU A 141 -15.19 -10.62 25.37
N GLY A 142 -16.01 -9.57 25.25
CA GLY A 142 -16.61 -8.87 26.39
C GLY A 142 -15.63 -7.97 27.16
N VAL A 143 -14.55 -7.52 26.52
CA VAL A 143 -13.50 -6.65 27.10
C VAL A 143 -13.44 -5.31 26.38
#